data_AF-A0A2D4NH31-F1
#
_entry.id   AF-A0A2D4NH31-F1
#
_cell.length_a   1.000
_cell.length_b   1.000
_cell.length_c   1.000
_cell.angle_alpha   90.00
_cell.angle_beta   90.00
_cell.angle_gamma   90.00
#
_symmetry.space_group_name_H-M   'P 1'
#
loop_
_entity.id
_entity.type
_entity.pdbx_description
1 polymer ?
#
loop_
_entity_poly.entity_id
_entity_poly.type
_entity_poly.pdbx_seq_one_letter_code
_entity_poly.pdbx_strand_id
1 'polypeptide(L)'
;MSMDQQEKLLSYNGILLLFQLSRGNNSQSDDITNSTLHVKRMTFDNGTKLFNEVSTGSFCIYGEDIEIIHCSNTSDFRTGILHPYILLKKKKKKKIKYILLLFHTHNKFELVLQFKLDYAIKEPVKILAGPTIIWYYEGHLLHISPQTGTVLCAPIQFSSVQWAGQVEGEGIIALGTKAAGFPGDNKQNNATSDLAIWGYECFAYGV
;
A
#
# COMPACT_ATOMS: atom_id res chain seq x y z
N MET A 1 9.68 -26.74 6.13
CA MET A 1 9.23 -25.54 5.40
C MET A 1 10.05 -24.38 5.90
N SER A 2 10.87 -23.76 5.04
CA SER A 2 11.80 -22.70 5.48
C SER A 2 11.02 -21.43 5.81
N MET A 3 11.44 -20.74 6.87
CA MET A 3 10.76 -19.61 7.50
C MET A 3 10.91 -18.27 6.74
N ASP A 4 11.52 -18.30 5.55
CA ASP A 4 11.98 -17.11 4.80
C ASP A 4 11.19 -16.79 3.52
N GLN A 5 10.08 -17.49 3.24
CA GLN A 5 9.26 -17.22 2.05
C GLN A 5 7.99 -16.46 2.43
N GLN A 6 7.94 -15.17 2.05
CA GLN A 6 6.73 -14.37 2.17
C GLN A 6 5.92 -14.45 0.88
N GLU A 7 4.64 -14.82 1.02
CA GLU A 7 3.71 -14.98 -0.09
C GLU A 7 2.49 -14.07 0.05
N LYS A 8 1.99 -13.56 -1.08
CA LYS A 8 0.73 -12.82 -1.18
C LYS A 8 -0.04 -13.25 -2.41
N LEU A 9 -1.34 -13.47 -2.24
CA LEU A 9 -2.27 -13.80 -3.31
C LEU A 9 -3.11 -12.59 -3.69
N LEU A 10 -3.39 -12.43 -4.97
CA LEU A 10 -4.27 -11.40 -5.50
C LEU A 10 -5.03 -11.93 -6.72
N SER A 11 -6.35 -11.83 -6.72
CA SER A 11 -7.15 -12.13 -7.90
C SER A 11 -7.14 -10.95 -8.87
N TYR A 12 -7.00 -11.20 -10.17
CA TYR A 12 -6.99 -10.16 -11.20
C TYR A 12 -7.57 -10.71 -12.50
N ASN A 13 -8.71 -10.17 -12.95
CA ASN A 13 -9.38 -10.58 -14.21
C ASN A 13 -9.56 -12.10 -14.35
N GLY A 14 -10.00 -12.77 -13.28
CA GLY A 14 -10.20 -14.24 -13.27
C GLY A 14 -8.92 -15.07 -13.15
N ILE A 15 -7.74 -14.43 -13.10
CA ILE A 15 -6.44 -15.07 -12.88
C ILE A 15 -6.04 -14.88 -11.41
N LEU A 16 -5.44 -15.91 -10.81
CA LEU A 16 -4.81 -15.82 -9.50
C LEU A 16 -3.33 -15.44 -9.65
N LEU A 17 -2.92 -14.35 -9.02
CA LEU A 17 -1.53 -13.91 -8.95
C LEU A 17 -0.94 -14.34 -7.60
N LEU A 18 0.15 -15.09 -7.64
CA LEU A 18 0.93 -15.46 -6.46
C LEU A 18 2.26 -14.73 -6.49
N PHE A 19 2.43 -13.78 -5.56
CA PHE A 19 3.67 -13.05 -5.34
C PHE A 19 4.49 -13.74 -4.28
N GLN A 20 5.77 -13.98 -4.56
CA GLN A 20 6.70 -14.65 -3.65
C GLN A 20 8.01 -13.87 -3.61
N LEU A 21 8.50 -13.57 -2.41
CA LEU A 21 9.87 -13.07 -2.24
C LEU A 21 10.82 -14.24 -2.05
N SER A 22 11.92 -14.24 -2.82
CA SER A 22 13.05 -15.13 -2.61
C SER A 22 14.31 -14.32 -2.39
N ARG A 23 15.10 -14.69 -1.39
CA ARG A 23 16.44 -14.14 -1.17
C ARG A 23 17.41 -14.85 -2.12
N GLY A 24 18.19 -14.08 -2.88
CA GLY A 24 19.26 -14.62 -3.69
C GLY A 24 20.42 -15.06 -2.82
N ASN A 25 20.86 -16.31 -2.98
CA ASN A 25 22.11 -16.80 -2.40
C ASN A 25 23.24 -16.46 -3.38
N ASN A 26 24.01 -15.41 -3.10
CA ASN A 26 25.23 -15.16 -3.88
C ASN A 26 26.37 -16.01 -3.32
N SER A 27 26.84 -16.97 -4.12
CA SER A 27 28.00 -17.81 -3.82
C SER A 27 29.33 -17.26 -4.35
N GLN A 28 29.37 -16.05 -4.92
CA GLN A 28 30.60 -15.46 -5.44
C GLN A 28 30.67 -13.94 -5.22
N SER A 29 31.60 -13.54 -4.35
CA SER A 29 32.47 -12.35 -4.43
C SER A 29 31.89 -11.02 -4.91
N ASP A 30 30.76 -10.58 -4.35
CA ASP A 30 30.49 -9.17 -4.08
C ASP A 30 29.30 -9.04 -3.11
N ASP A 31 29.48 -8.21 -2.08
CA ASP A 31 28.70 -8.11 -0.83
C ASP A 31 27.26 -7.55 -1.00
N ILE A 32 26.69 -7.65 -2.20
CA ILE A 32 25.35 -7.14 -2.53
C ILE A 32 24.38 -8.30 -2.65
N THR A 33 23.67 -8.56 -1.57
CA THR A 33 22.53 -9.49 -1.56
C THR A 33 21.36 -8.90 -2.34
N ASN A 34 20.81 -9.71 -3.24
CA ASN A 34 19.67 -9.36 -4.09
C ASN A 34 18.48 -10.17 -3.64
N SER A 35 17.32 -9.53 -3.52
CA SER A 35 16.05 -10.23 -3.35
C SER A 35 15.24 -10.11 -4.63
N THR A 36 14.55 -11.17 -5.00
CA THR A 36 13.73 -11.20 -6.21
C THR A 36 12.27 -11.37 -5.81
N LEU A 37 11.43 -10.46 -6.31
CA LEU A 37 9.98 -10.63 -6.27
C LEU A 37 9.57 -11.45 -7.49
N HIS A 38 9.07 -12.66 -7.25
CA HIS A 38 8.49 -13.52 -8.27
C HIS A 38 6.99 -13.35 -8.29
N VAL A 39 6.40 -13.51 -9.48
CA VAL A 39 4.96 -13.62 -9.66
C VAL A 39 4.64 -14.81 -10.54
N LYS A 40 3.65 -15.59 -10.12
CA LYS A 40 3.06 -16.67 -10.89
C LYS A 40 1.63 -16.28 -11.24
N ARG A 41 1.28 -16.37 -12.52
CA ARG A 41 -0.11 -16.30 -12.99
C ARG A 41 -0.66 -17.71 -13.01
N MET A 42 -1.76 -17.91 -12.31
CA MET A 42 -2.40 -19.22 -12.21
C MET A 42 -3.85 -19.13 -12.63
N THR A 43 -4.30 -20.10 -13.42
CA THR A 43 -5.70 -20.26 -13.80
C THR A 43 -6.25 -21.54 -13.20
N PHE A 44 -7.51 -21.50 -12.78
CA PHE A 44 -8.19 -22.68 -12.28
C PHE A 44 -8.60 -23.57 -13.45
N ASP A 45 -8.12 -24.81 -13.44
CA ASP A 45 -8.52 -25.85 -14.38
C ASP A 45 -9.71 -26.63 -13.81
N ASN A 46 -10.85 -26.58 -14.51
CA ASN A 46 -12.06 -27.24 -14.04
C ASN A 46 -12.02 -28.77 -14.17
N GLY A 47 -11.18 -29.32 -15.04
CA GLY A 47 -11.00 -30.76 -15.22
C GLY A 47 -10.16 -31.36 -14.08
N THR A 48 -8.99 -30.77 -13.82
CA THR A 48 -8.09 -31.23 -12.75
C THR A 48 -8.47 -30.71 -11.37
N LYS A 49 -9.32 -29.68 -11.29
CA LYS A 49 -9.69 -28.95 -10.05
C LYS A 49 -8.50 -28.29 -9.36
N LEU A 50 -7.45 -27.95 -10.11
CA LEU A 50 -6.22 -27.35 -9.59
C LEU A 50 -5.92 -26.01 -10.26
N PHE A 51 -5.15 -25.17 -9.57
CA PHE A 51 -4.56 -23.98 -10.15
C PHE A 51 -3.29 -24.34 -10.91
N ASN A 52 -3.28 -24.13 -12.22
CA ASN A 52 -2.13 -24.38 -13.07
C ASN A 52 -1.40 -23.07 -13.37
N GLU A 53 -0.08 -23.10 -13.29
CA GLU A 53 0.77 -21.96 -13.67
C GLU A 53 0.71 -21.75 -15.19
N VAL A 54 0.35 -20.53 -15.60
CA VAL A 54 0.25 -20.13 -17.01
C VAL A 54 1.50 -19.38 -17.46
N SER A 55 2.03 -18.53 -16.58
CA SER A 55 3.22 -17.74 -16.87
C SER A 55 3.82 -17.17 -15.60
N THR A 56 5.08 -16.78 -15.67
CA THR A 56 5.81 -16.17 -14.56
C THR A 56 6.41 -14.83 -14.94
N GLY A 57 6.71 -14.03 -13.92
CA GLY A 57 7.48 -12.80 -14.03
C GLY A 57 8.35 -12.62 -12.80
N SER A 58 9.33 -11.73 -12.89
CA SER A 58 10.18 -11.40 -11.75
C SER A 58 10.62 -9.95 -11.78
N PHE A 59 10.98 -9.44 -10.60
CA PHE A 59 11.56 -8.13 -10.41
C PHE A 59 12.68 -8.21 -9.38
N CYS A 60 13.90 -7.86 -9.81
CA CYS A 60 15.07 -7.87 -8.94
C CYS A 60 15.13 -6.59 -8.11
N ILE A 61 15.37 -6.74 -6.81
CA ILE A 61 15.48 -5.66 -5.86
C ILE A 61 16.79 -5.85 -5.11
N TYR A 62 17.70 -4.90 -5.30
CA TYR A 62 18.96 -4.90 -4.56
C TYR A 62 18.69 -4.71 -3.07
N GLY A 63 19.39 -5.45 -2.21
CA GLY A 63 19.41 -5.35 -0.74
C GLY A 63 18.62 -6.43 0.00
N GLU A 64 18.71 -6.35 1.32
CA GLU A 64 18.09 -7.27 2.29
C GLU A 64 16.85 -6.68 2.96
N ASP A 65 16.19 -7.50 3.77
CA ASP A 65 15.03 -7.14 4.60
C ASP A 65 13.89 -6.51 3.77
N ILE A 66 13.57 -7.18 2.65
CA ILE A 66 12.46 -6.81 1.79
C ILE A 66 11.23 -7.60 2.21
N GLU A 67 10.09 -6.90 2.29
CA GLU A 67 8.82 -7.45 2.77
C GLU A 67 7.67 -6.95 1.88
N ILE A 68 6.74 -7.83 1.52
CA ILE A 68 5.48 -7.48 0.85
C ILE A 68 4.45 -7.00 1.89
N ILE A 69 4.22 -5.69 1.94
CA ILE A 69 3.29 -5.08 2.90
C ILE A 69 1.84 -5.27 2.47
N HIS A 70 1.55 -4.96 1.21
CA HIS A 70 0.18 -4.96 0.71
C HIS A 70 0.15 -5.23 -0.80
N CYS A 71 -0.89 -5.92 -1.25
CA CYS A 71 -1.20 -6.10 -2.66
C CYS A 71 -2.67 -5.81 -2.88
N SER A 72 -3.01 -5.01 -3.88
CA SER A 72 -4.41 -4.73 -4.23
C SER A 72 -4.52 -4.30 -5.68
N ASN A 73 -5.72 -4.40 -6.24
CA ASN A 73 -6.01 -3.88 -7.57
C ASN A 73 -6.56 -2.46 -7.43
N THR A 74 -5.99 -1.52 -8.18
CA THR A 74 -6.47 -0.14 -8.22
C THR A 74 -6.29 0.47 -9.61
N SER A 75 -7.02 1.54 -9.91
CA SER A 75 -6.94 2.21 -11.20
C SER A 75 -5.66 3.03 -11.32
N ASP A 76 -4.95 2.86 -12.44
CA ASP A 76 -3.77 3.67 -12.75
C ASP A 76 -4.18 5.09 -13.14
N PHE A 77 -3.50 6.10 -12.60
CA PHE A 77 -3.86 7.51 -12.82
C PHE A 77 -3.69 7.97 -14.27
N ARG A 78 -2.89 7.26 -15.08
CA ARG A 78 -2.57 7.62 -16.47
C ARG A 78 -3.61 7.06 -17.43
N THR A 79 -4.14 5.88 -17.14
CA THR A 79 -5.00 5.13 -18.07
C THR A 79 -6.39 4.84 -17.54
N GLY A 80 -6.62 4.96 -16.23
CA GLY A 80 -7.85 4.53 -15.55
C GLY A 80 -8.00 3.01 -15.47
N ILE A 81 -7.09 2.23 -16.05
CA ILE A 81 -7.17 0.76 -16.09
C ILE A 81 -6.84 0.21 -14.70
N LEU A 82 -7.61 -0.79 -14.28
CA LEU A 82 -7.35 -1.54 -13.06
C LEU A 82 -6.09 -2.39 -13.23
N HIS A 83 -5.08 -2.14 -12.40
CA HIS A 83 -3.83 -2.90 -12.37
C HIS A 83 -3.56 -3.45 -10.97
N PRO A 84 -2.86 -4.59 -10.87
CA PRO A 84 -2.30 -5.07 -9.61
C PRO A 84 -1.14 -4.17 -9.16
N TYR A 85 -1.20 -3.71 -7.91
CA TYR A 85 -0.13 -2.97 -7.26
C TYR A 85 0.41 -3.71 -6.05
N ILE A 86 1.72 -3.62 -5.86
CA ILE A 86 2.47 -4.31 -4.82
C ILE A 86 3.26 -3.26 -4.05
N LEU A 87 2.93 -3.09 -2.77
CA LEU A 87 3.69 -2.25 -1.85
C LEU A 87 4.72 -3.09 -1.12
N LEU A 88 5.98 -2.77 -1.35
CA LEU A 88 7.12 -3.38 -0.70
C LEU A 88 7.72 -2.43 0.33
N LYS A 89 8.22 -3.01 1.41
CA LYS A 89 9.06 -2.36 2.41
C LYS A 89 10.47 -2.91 2.26
N LYS A 90 11.45 -2.04 2.41
CA LYS A 90 12.87 -2.38 2.46
C LYS A 90 13.52 -1.63 3.60
N LYS A 91 14.12 -2.35 4.55
CA LYS A 91 14.90 -1.73 5.62
C LYS A 91 16.24 -1.20 5.07
N LYS A 92 16.61 0.05 5.37
CA LYS A 92 17.90 0.64 4.96
C LYS A 92 18.52 1.45 6.10
N LYS A 93 19.43 0.82 6.86
CA LYS A 93 20.08 1.43 8.04
C LYS A 93 19.01 2.00 9.00
N LYS A 94 19.00 3.33 9.19
CA LYS A 94 18.06 4.06 10.06
C LYS A 94 16.73 4.45 9.40
N LYS A 95 16.61 4.34 8.07
CA LYS A 95 15.39 4.70 7.33
C LYS A 95 14.76 3.48 6.70
N ILE A 96 13.45 3.51 6.53
CA ILE A 96 12.70 2.46 5.86
C ILE A 96 12.25 3.00 4.51
N LYS A 97 12.62 2.29 3.44
CA LYS A 97 12.21 2.64 2.08
C LYS A 97 10.96 1.84 1.73
N TYR A 98 9.97 2.51 1.19
CA TYR A 98 8.77 1.90 0.61
C TYR A 98 8.82 2.04 -0.90
N ILE A 99 8.41 1.00 -1.61
CA ILE A 99 8.46 0.89 -3.06
C ILE A 99 7.11 0.37 -3.53
N LEU A 100 6.42 1.15 -4.35
CA LEU A 100 5.19 0.74 -5.00
C LEU A 100 5.49 0.29 -6.44
N LEU A 101 5.14 -0.94 -6.75
CA LEU A 101 5.25 -1.52 -8.07
C LEU A 101 3.86 -1.71 -8.69
N LEU A 102 3.77 -1.47 -9.99
CA LEU A 102 2.64 -1.86 -10.84
C LEU A 102 3.03 -3.12 -11.61
N PHE A 103 2.13 -4.11 -11.64
CA PHE A 103 2.32 -5.32 -12.41
C PHE A 103 1.50 -5.31 -13.71
N HIS A 104 2.19 -5.24 -14.85
CA HIS A 104 1.60 -5.22 -16.17
C HIS A 104 1.08 -6.58 -16.61
N THR A 105 0.11 -6.58 -17.53
CA THR A 105 -0.43 -7.79 -18.18
C THR A 105 0.64 -8.67 -18.83
N HIS A 106 1.72 -8.06 -19.33
CA HIS A 106 2.84 -8.74 -20.00
C HIS A 106 3.92 -9.27 -19.03
N ASN A 107 3.57 -9.56 -17.78
CA ASN A 107 4.48 -10.06 -16.74
C ASN A 107 5.67 -9.14 -16.42
N LYS A 108 5.50 -7.82 -16.64
CA LYS A 108 6.53 -6.82 -16.34
C LYS A 108 6.13 -6.00 -15.13
N PHE A 109 7.11 -5.66 -14.31
CA PHE A 109 6.93 -4.72 -13.20
C PHE A 109 7.39 -3.33 -13.62
N GLU A 110 6.68 -2.33 -13.13
CA GLU A 110 7.03 -0.92 -13.26
C GLU A 110 7.14 -0.31 -11.86
N LEU A 111 8.21 0.47 -11.63
CA LEU A 111 8.34 1.28 -10.43
C LEU A 111 7.48 2.53 -10.55
N VAL A 112 6.45 2.65 -9.71
CA VAL A 112 5.50 3.77 -9.77
C VAL A 112 5.83 4.85 -8.76
N LEU A 113 6.17 4.46 -7.53
CA LEU A 113 6.46 5.40 -6.46
C LEU A 113 7.49 4.80 -5.50
N GLN A 114 8.36 5.65 -4.95
CA GLN A 114 9.23 5.28 -3.84
C GLN A 114 9.29 6.42 -2.82
N PHE A 115 9.26 6.07 -1.54
CA PHE A 115 9.37 7.05 -0.46
C PHE A 115 10.13 6.46 0.73
N LYS A 116 10.50 7.31 1.69
CA LYS A 116 11.23 6.90 2.88
C LYS A 116 10.52 7.43 4.11
N LEU A 117 10.45 6.59 5.13
CA LEU A 117 9.97 6.95 6.46
C LEU A 117 11.05 6.65 7.49
N ASP A 118 11.04 7.42 8.57
CA ASP A 118 11.94 7.20 9.71
C ASP A 118 11.33 6.22 10.73
N TYR A 119 10.14 5.70 10.42
CA TYR A 119 9.41 4.67 11.16
C TYR A 119 8.89 3.58 10.20
N ALA A 120 8.49 2.43 10.76
CA ALA A 120 7.83 1.38 10.01
C ALA A 120 6.32 1.58 10.09
N ILE A 121 5.62 1.57 8.96
CA ILE A 121 4.16 1.45 8.93
C ILE A 121 3.79 0.09 9.55
N LYS A 122 3.04 0.13 10.65
CA LYS A 122 2.56 -1.07 11.36
C LYS A 122 1.04 -1.24 11.23
N GLU A 123 0.36 -0.13 11.01
CA GLU A 123 -1.06 0.01 10.86
C GLU A 123 -1.50 -0.53 9.49
N PRO A 124 -2.79 -0.92 9.34
CA PRO A 124 -3.33 -1.32 8.06
C PRO A 124 -3.13 -0.24 6.98
N VAL A 125 -2.54 -0.66 5.86
CA VAL A 125 -2.35 0.18 4.67
C VAL A 125 -3.44 -0.11 3.65
N LYS A 126 -3.90 0.93 2.96
CA LYS A 126 -4.72 0.78 1.76
C LYS A 126 -4.06 1.44 0.57
N ILE A 127 -4.31 0.90 -0.63
CA ILE A 127 -3.93 1.50 -1.90
C ILE A 127 -5.23 1.78 -2.66
N LEU A 128 -5.49 3.05 -2.94
CA LEU A 128 -6.72 3.56 -3.56
C LEU A 128 -6.45 4.02 -4.99
N ALA A 129 -7.44 4.51 -5.74
CA ALA A 129 -7.26 4.96 -7.13
C ALA A 129 -6.13 5.97 -7.31
N GLY A 130 -5.59 6.01 -8.52
CA GLY A 130 -4.48 6.88 -8.86
C GLY A 130 -3.17 6.49 -8.18
N PRO A 131 -2.95 5.18 -8.00
CA PRO A 131 -2.49 4.57 -6.74
C PRO A 131 -2.13 5.54 -5.59
N THR A 132 -3.10 5.83 -4.72
CA THR A 132 -2.85 6.57 -3.47
C THR A 132 -2.64 5.61 -2.31
N ILE A 133 -1.48 5.65 -1.66
CA ILE A 133 -1.20 4.88 -0.45
C ILE A 133 -1.66 5.69 0.75
N ILE A 134 -2.49 5.08 1.61
CA ILE A 134 -3.00 5.71 2.83
C ILE A 134 -2.80 4.80 4.03
N TRP A 135 -2.36 5.37 5.14
CA TRP A 135 -2.16 4.69 6.41
C TRP A 135 -2.36 5.65 7.57
N TYR A 136 -2.55 5.10 8.76
CA TYR A 136 -2.67 5.86 9.99
C TYR A 136 -1.37 5.78 10.78
N TYR A 137 -0.93 6.87 11.40
CA TYR A 137 0.25 6.92 12.24
C TYR A 137 0.13 8.03 13.29
N GLU A 138 0.30 7.69 14.57
CA GLU A 138 0.31 8.64 15.70
C GLU A 138 -0.81 9.70 15.65
N GLY A 139 -2.07 9.31 15.46
CA GLY A 139 -3.19 10.27 15.43
C GLY A 139 -3.48 10.88 14.06
N HIS A 140 -2.61 10.64 13.08
CA HIS A 140 -2.64 11.32 11.79
C HIS A 140 -2.93 10.33 10.66
N LEU A 141 -3.85 10.73 9.78
CA LEU A 141 -4.08 10.04 8.52
C LEU A 141 -3.09 10.57 7.48
N LEU A 142 -2.15 9.72 7.07
CA LEU A 142 -1.08 10.06 6.15
C LEU A 142 -1.34 9.43 4.78
N HIS A 143 -0.96 10.13 3.72
CA HIS A 143 -1.09 9.62 2.37
C HIS A 143 0.03 10.07 1.45
N ILE A 144 0.24 9.33 0.36
CA ILE A 144 1.15 9.68 -0.73
C ILE A 144 0.64 9.08 -2.03
N SER A 145 0.82 9.79 -3.14
CA SER A 145 0.54 9.29 -4.48
C SER A 145 1.67 9.65 -5.44
N PRO A 146 1.73 9.05 -6.64
CA PRO A 146 2.66 9.47 -7.70
C PRO A 146 2.56 10.96 -8.03
N GLN A 147 1.36 11.54 -7.92
CA GLN A 147 1.10 12.94 -8.22
C GLN A 147 1.61 13.87 -7.11
N THR A 148 1.46 13.49 -5.83
CA THR A 148 1.97 14.32 -4.73
C THR A 148 3.49 14.18 -4.59
N GLY A 149 4.04 12.98 -4.81
CA GLY A 149 5.48 12.68 -4.69
C GLY A 149 6.05 12.83 -3.28
N THR A 150 5.24 13.24 -2.30
CA THR A 150 5.61 13.44 -0.91
C THR A 150 4.49 12.96 0.01
N VAL A 151 4.86 12.59 1.23
CA VAL A 151 3.92 12.21 2.28
C VAL A 151 3.21 13.47 2.76
N LEU A 152 1.88 13.45 2.68
CA LEU A 152 1.00 14.50 3.17
C LEU A 152 0.21 13.98 4.36
N CYS A 153 -0.19 14.91 5.23
CA CYS A 153 -1.03 14.65 6.38
C CYS A 153 -2.40 15.26 6.12
N ALA A 154 -3.47 14.50 6.38
CA ALA A 154 -4.80 15.08 6.45
C ALA A 154 -4.83 16.16 7.56
N PRO A 155 -5.47 17.31 7.34
CA PRO A 155 -5.58 18.39 8.32
C PRO A 155 -6.47 18.02 9.51
N ILE A 156 -7.16 16.87 9.46
CA ILE A 156 -8.02 16.36 10.50
C ILE A 156 -7.31 15.27 11.31
N GLN A 157 -7.49 15.32 12.62
CA GLN A 157 -7.08 14.26 13.54
C GLN A 157 -8.24 13.31 13.86
N PHE A 158 -8.01 12.03 13.59
CA PHE A 158 -8.90 10.94 14.01
C PHE A 158 -8.37 10.35 15.31
N SER A 159 -9.23 9.87 16.22
CA SER A 159 -8.80 8.92 17.27
C SER A 159 -8.60 7.54 16.70
N SER A 160 -9.48 7.16 15.77
CA SER A 160 -9.49 5.89 15.09
C SER A 160 -10.05 6.07 13.69
N VAL A 161 -9.38 5.48 12.71
CA VAL A 161 -9.89 5.40 11.33
C VAL A 161 -10.66 4.09 11.20
N GLN A 162 -11.97 4.19 11.01
CA GLN A 162 -12.85 3.03 10.87
C GLN A 162 -12.84 2.51 9.44
N TRP A 163 -12.74 3.42 8.47
CA TRP A 163 -12.69 3.07 7.07
C TRP A 163 -11.98 4.15 6.26
N ALA A 164 -11.43 3.75 5.13
CA ALA A 164 -10.89 4.64 4.12
C ALA A 164 -11.03 3.95 2.77
N GLY A 165 -11.51 4.66 1.76
CA GLY A 165 -11.79 4.06 0.47
C GLY A 165 -12.25 5.09 -0.54
N GLN A 166 -12.59 4.63 -1.73
CA GLN A 166 -13.11 5.49 -2.78
C GLN A 166 -14.62 5.37 -2.84
N VAL A 167 -15.27 6.52 -3.01
CA VAL A 167 -16.71 6.64 -3.23
C VAL A 167 -16.91 7.29 -4.60
N GLU A 168 -17.78 6.69 -5.41
CA GLU A 168 -18.12 7.19 -6.74
C GLU A 168 -18.74 8.58 -6.64
N GLY A 169 -18.27 9.52 -7.46
CA GLY A 169 -18.71 10.92 -7.43
C GLY A 169 -18.05 11.79 -6.34
N GLU A 170 -17.56 11.19 -5.25
CA GLU A 170 -17.04 11.93 -4.08
C GLU A 170 -15.52 11.80 -3.88
N GLY A 171 -14.86 10.85 -4.55
CA GLY A 171 -13.41 10.66 -4.47
C GLY A 171 -12.97 9.79 -3.29
N ILE A 172 -11.77 10.05 -2.74
CA ILE A 172 -11.24 9.28 -1.61
C ILE A 172 -11.84 9.83 -0.32
N ILE A 173 -12.52 8.98 0.44
CA ILE A 173 -13.11 9.32 1.73
C ILE A 173 -12.49 8.47 2.84
N ALA A 174 -12.13 9.11 3.93
CA ALA A 174 -11.83 8.46 5.20
C ALA A 174 -12.95 8.71 6.21
N LEU A 175 -13.40 7.63 6.85
CA LEU A 175 -14.38 7.63 7.94
C LEU A 175 -13.66 7.28 9.25
N GLY A 176 -13.88 8.09 10.27
CA GLY A 176 -13.32 7.82 11.58
C GLY A 176 -14.02 8.54 12.71
N THR A 177 -13.58 8.24 13.92
CA THR A 177 -14.03 8.88 15.14
C THR A 177 -13.10 10.03 15.48
N LYS A 178 -13.62 11.12 16.03
CA LYS A 178 -12.79 12.25 16.47
C LYS A 178 -11.96 11.83 17.69
N ALA A 179 -10.74 12.35 17.81
CA ALA A 179 -10.08 12.39 19.11
C ALA A 179 -10.92 13.26 20.06
N ALA A 180 -11.27 12.71 21.23
CA ALA A 180 -12.01 13.44 22.24
C ALA A 180 -11.12 14.60 22.75
N GLY A 181 -11.21 15.75 22.10
CA GLY A 181 -10.76 17.00 22.66
C GLY A 181 -11.77 17.37 23.74
N PHE A 182 -11.40 17.20 25.02
CA PHE A 182 -12.10 17.89 26.09
C PHE A 182 -12.11 19.39 25.76
N PRO A 183 -13.25 20.10 25.82
CA PRO A 183 -13.24 21.55 25.73
C PRO A 183 -12.64 22.11 27.03
N GLY A 184 -11.32 22.25 27.04
CA GLY A 184 -10.55 22.95 28.05
C GLY A 184 -9.96 24.24 27.46
N ASP A 185 -10.75 25.31 27.55
CA ASP A 185 -10.32 26.72 27.65
C ASP A 185 -9.46 27.45 26.62
N ASN A 186 -8.94 26.83 25.55
CA ASN A 186 -8.21 27.63 24.56
C ASN A 186 -9.03 27.90 23.30
N LYS A 187 -9.40 29.18 23.13
CA LYS A 187 -9.77 29.84 21.86
C LYS A 187 -8.58 29.80 20.87
N GLN A 188 -8.03 28.63 20.61
CA GLN A 188 -7.15 28.42 19.48
C GLN A 188 -8.04 28.37 18.23
N ASN A 189 -7.62 29.01 17.15
CA ASN A 189 -8.33 29.07 15.87
C ASN A 189 -8.66 27.67 15.34
N ASN A 190 -9.79 27.11 15.77
CA ASN A 190 -10.32 25.88 15.20
C ASN A 190 -10.55 26.13 13.71
N ALA A 191 -10.04 25.25 12.85
CA ALA A 191 -10.35 25.36 11.43
C ALA A 191 -11.87 25.31 11.25
N THR A 192 -12.42 26.05 10.29
CA THR A 192 -13.88 26.08 10.03
C THR A 192 -14.45 24.68 9.83
N SER A 193 -13.64 23.74 9.32
CA SER A 193 -13.97 22.32 9.21
C SER A 193 -14.16 21.61 10.55
N ASP A 194 -13.40 21.97 11.59
CA ASP A 194 -13.48 21.35 12.92
C ASP A 194 -14.77 21.72 13.66
N LEU A 195 -15.30 22.91 13.37
CA LEU A 195 -16.58 23.40 13.90
C LEU A 195 -17.78 22.72 13.22
N ALA A 196 -17.68 22.40 11.93
CA ALA A 196 -18.76 21.78 11.15
C ALA A 196 -19.06 20.33 11.59
N ILE A 197 -18.10 19.67 12.25
CA ILE A 197 -18.16 18.25 12.64
C ILE A 197 -18.52 18.09 14.14
N TRP A 198 -18.78 19.20 14.84
CA TRP A 198 -18.99 19.19 16.29
C TRP A 198 -20.33 18.51 16.68
N GLY A 199 -20.27 17.52 17.57
CA GLY A 199 -21.44 16.75 18.03
C GLY A 199 -21.70 15.41 17.32
N TYR A 200 -20.91 15.06 16.30
CA TYR A 200 -21.02 13.78 15.60
C TYR A 200 -19.98 12.77 16.10
N GLU A 201 -20.40 11.53 16.34
CA GLU A 201 -19.53 10.44 16.79
C GLU A 201 -18.57 9.96 15.68
N CYS A 202 -19.05 9.98 14.44
CA CYS A 202 -18.33 9.56 13.24
C CYS A 202 -18.49 10.64 12.15
N PHE A 203 -17.44 10.83 11.36
CA PHE A 203 -17.48 11.79 10.25
C PHE A 203 -16.60 11.35 9.08
N ALA A 204 -16.84 11.96 7.91
CA ALA A 204 -16.17 11.69 6.65
C ALA A 204 -15.21 12.83 6.29
N TYR A 205 -14.04 12.49 5.74
CA TYR A 205 -13.07 13.46 5.23
C TYR A 205 -12.63 13.08 3.81
N GLY A 206 -12.72 14.03 2.87
CA GLY A 206 -12.20 13.90 1.52
C GLY A 206 -10.69 14.12 1.49
N VAL A 207 -9.94 13.13 1.00
CA VAL A 207 -8.46 13.13 0.93
C VAL A 207 -7.97 13.65 -0.41
#